data_AF-A0A1Q7M719-F1
#
_entry.id   AF-A0A1Q7M719-F1
#
_cell.length_a   1.000
_cell.length_b   1.000
_cell.length_c   1.000
_cell.angle_alpha   90.00
_cell.angle_beta   90.00
_cell.angle_gamma   90.00
#
_symmetry.space_group_name_H-M   'P 1'
#
loop_
_entity.id
_entity.type
_entity.pdbx_description
1 polymer ?
#
loop_
_entity_poly.entity_id
_entity_poly.type
_entity_poly.pdbx_seq_one_letter_code
_entity_poly.pdbx_strand_id
1 'polypeptide(L)' 'MKDIEDGPSFLSIFYELIESGVINIIRYTKRTLTETYALAGKHKLTVYDATFLHLALETGMELKSLDTRLLRVFNSEAD' A
#
# COMPACT_ATOMS: atom_id res chain seq x y z
N MET A 1 -7.28 -20.31 10.14
CA MET A 1 -6.33 -19.54 10.99
C MET A 1 -5.39 -20.48 11.77
N LYS A 2 -5.03 -21.62 11.17
CA LYS A 2 -3.79 -22.36 11.47
C LYS A 2 -2.78 -21.91 10.40
N ASP A 3 -1.49 -21.99 10.68
CA ASP A 3 -0.36 -21.72 9.76
C ASP A 3 0.45 -20.44 10.02
N ILE A 4 0.33 -19.80 11.17
CA ILE A 4 1.36 -18.87 11.67
C ILE A 4 1.71 -19.29 13.10
N GLU A 5 2.68 -20.18 13.25
CA GLU A 5 3.12 -20.69 14.56
C GLU A 5 3.55 -19.55 15.50
N ASP A 6 4.11 -18.47 14.93
CA ASP A 6 4.58 -17.28 15.66
C ASP A 6 3.68 -16.04 15.46
N GLY A 7 2.43 -16.23 15.03
CA GLY A 7 1.52 -15.13 14.70
C GLY A 7 1.41 -14.03 15.76
N PRO A 8 1.26 -14.37 17.05
CA PRO A 8 1.24 -13.38 18.13
C PRO A 8 2.52 -12.55 18.23
N SER A 9 3.69 -13.16 18.05
CA SER A 9 4.99 -12.48 18.14
C SER A 9 5.17 -11.46 17.01
N PHE A 10 4.80 -11.83 15.78
CA PHE A 10 4.85 -10.91 14.65
C PHE A 10 3.87 -9.75 14.79
N LEU A 11 2.68 -10.01 15.34
CA LEU A 11 1.72 -8.96 15.64
C LEU A 11 2.26 -8.00 16.71
N SER A 12 2.91 -8.50 17.77
CA SER A 12 3.55 -7.66 18.79
C SER A 12 4.57 -6.70 18.17
N ILE A 13 5.49 -7.23 17.35
CA ILE A 13 6.51 -6.41 16.65
C ILE A 13 5.84 -5.37 15.74
N PHE A 14 4.79 -5.76 15.01
CA PHE A 14 4.07 -4.83 14.15
C PHE A 14 3.41 -3.68 14.94
N TYR A 15 2.78 -3.98 16.08
CA TYR A 15 2.22 -2.94 16.95
C TYR A 15 3.29 -2.04 17.56
N GLU A 16 4.42 -2.59 18.02
CA GLU A 16 5.55 -1.80 18.53
C GLU A 16 6.10 -0.84 17.47
N LEU A 17 6.17 -1.25 16.21
CA LEU A 17 6.59 -0.38 15.10
C LEU A 17 5.59 0.77 14.85
N ILE A 18 4.29 0.53 15.05
CA ILE A 18 3.27 1.58 14.97
C ILE A 18 3.39 2.53 16.17
N GLU A 19 3.46 1.99 17.39
CA GLU A 19 3.52 2.78 18.64
C GLU A 19 4.78 3.63 18.74
N SER A 20 5.92 3.12 18.25
CA SER A 20 7.18 3.87 18.16
C SER A 20 7.19 4.94 17.06
N GLY A 21 6.16 5.00 16.21
CA GLY A 21 6.06 5.96 15.10
C GLY A 21 6.93 5.62 13.89
N VAL A 22 7.55 4.43 13.86
CA VAL A 22 8.31 3.94 12.71
C VAL A 22 7.37 3.64 11.54
N ILE A 23 6.19 3.07 11.82
CA ILE A 23 5.12 2.87 10.86
C ILE A 23 3.99 3.86 11.15
N ASN A 24 3.73 4.75 10.20
CA ASN A 24 2.59 5.67 10.27
C ASN A 24 1.41 5.11 9.47
N ILE A 25 0.26 4.95 10.13
CA ILE A 25 -0.98 4.50 9.47
C ILE A 25 -1.64 5.69 8.81
N ILE A 26 -1.79 5.62 7.49
CA ILE A 26 -2.46 6.66 6.71
C ILE A 26 -3.93 6.26 6.50
N ARG A 27 -4.84 7.16 6.86
CA ARG A 27 -6.27 6.98 6.57
C ARG A 27 -6.56 7.46 5.16
N TYR A 28 -6.90 6.52 4.29
CA TYR A 28 -7.37 6.84 2.94
C TYR A 28 -8.76 7.50 2.99
N THR A 29 -8.94 8.65 2.32
CA THR A 29 -10.18 9.44 2.39
C THR A 29 -11.07 9.23 1.16
N LYS A 30 -12.33 9.68 1.19
CA LYS A 30 -13.23 9.56 0.03
C LYS A 30 -12.78 10.38 -1.18
N ARG A 31 -12.04 11.47 -0.97
CA ARG A 31 -11.58 12.38 -2.05
C ARG A 31 -10.63 11.67 -3.03
N THR A 32 -9.90 10.67 -2.55
CA THR A 32 -8.86 9.94 -3.30
C THR A 32 -9.41 8.72 -4.06
N LEU A 33 -10.67 8.33 -3.86
CA LEU A 33 -11.27 7.14 -4.51
C LEU A 33 -11.42 7.27 -6.04
N THR A 34 -11.83 8.43 -6.56
CA THR A 34 -12.06 8.59 -8.01
C THR A 34 -10.77 8.38 -8.81
N GLU A 35 -9.67 8.97 -8.37
CA GLU A 35 -8.36 8.84 -9.00
C GLU A 35 -7.85 7.39 -8.90
N THR A 36 -8.06 6.74 -7.76
CA THR A 36 -7.77 5.30 -7.60
C THR A 36 -8.55 4.43 -8.58
N TYR A 37 -9.84 4.66 -8.77
CA TYR A 37 -10.62 3.89 -9.75
C TYR A 37 -10.14 4.12 -11.18
N ALA A 38 -9.73 5.35 -11.53
CA ALA A 38 -9.15 5.65 -12.82
C ALA A 38 -7.81 4.91 -13.04
N LEU A 39 -6.92 4.91 -12.04
CA LEU A 39 -5.66 4.16 -12.06
C LEU A 39 -5.88 2.65 -12.15
N ALA A 40 -6.84 2.12 -11.38
CA ALA A 40 -7.22 0.70 -11.43
C ALA A 40 -7.68 0.30 -12.84
N GLY A 41 -8.53 1.12 -13.47
CA GLY A 41 -9.00 0.90 -14.83
C GLY A 41 -7.89 0.98 -15.88
N LYS A 42 -7.05 2.02 -15.80
CA LYS A 42 -5.93 2.26 -16.75
C LYS A 42 -4.96 1.08 -16.79
N HIS A 43 -4.58 0.54 -15.63
CA HIS A 43 -3.54 -0.49 -15.50
C HIS A 43 -4.06 -1.90 -15.23
N LYS A 44 -5.39 -2.07 -15.23
CA LYS A 44 -6.08 -3.32 -14.89
C LYS A 44 -5.64 -3.86 -13.53
N LEU A 45 -5.47 -2.97 -12.56
CA LEU A 45 -5.12 -3.31 -11.18
C LEU A 45 -6.37 -3.53 -10.34
N THR A 46 -6.23 -4.22 -9.21
CA THR A 46 -7.29 -4.20 -8.21
C THR A 46 -7.38 -2.79 -7.61
N VAL A 47 -8.56 -2.44 -7.08
CA VAL A 47 -8.74 -1.16 -6.37
C VAL A 47 -7.79 -1.05 -5.19
N TYR A 48 -7.47 -2.17 -4.53
CA TYR A 48 -6.53 -2.21 -3.41
C TYR A 48 -5.10 -1.88 -3.85
N ASP A 49 -4.60 -2.50 -4.92
CA ASP A 49 -3.27 -2.19 -5.45
C ASP A 49 -3.19 -0.75 -5.95
N ALA A 50 -4.25 -0.30 -6.64
CA ALA A 50 -4.35 1.07 -7.12
C ALA A 50 -4.40 2.09 -5.97
N THR A 51 -4.91 1.71 -4.78
CA THR A 51 -4.90 2.58 -3.59
C THR A 51 -3.48 2.83 -3.10
N PHE A 52 -2.64 1.78 -3.01
CA PHE A 52 -1.24 1.93 -2.61
C PHE A 52 -0.43 2.70 -3.66
N LEU A 53 -0.69 2.41 -4.93
CA LEU A 53 -0.10 3.12 -6.06
C LEU A 53 -0.43 4.62 -6.02
N HIS A 54 -1.72 4.96 -5.91
CA HIS A 54 -2.20 6.33 -5.84
C HIS A 54 -1.61 7.07 -4.64
N LEU A 55 -1.60 6.43 -3.46
CA LEU A 55 -1.04 7.03 -2.25
C LEU A 55 0.45 7.33 -2.38
N ALA A 56 1.23 6.40 -2.95
CA ALA A 56 2.66 6.61 -3.17
C ALA A 56 2.92 7.78 -4.13
N LEU A 57 2.15 7.88 -5.22
CA LEU A 57 2.23 8.98 -6.18
C LEU A 57 1.81 10.33 -5.55
N GLU A 58 0.71 10.37 -4.80
CA GLU A 58 0.20 11.59 -4.15
C GLU A 58 1.18 12.12 -3.10
N THR A 59 1.82 11.22 -2.35
CA THR A 59 2.76 11.58 -1.27
C THR A 59 4.20 11.77 -1.74
N GLY A 60 4.52 11.40 -2.98
CA GLY A 60 5.90 11.36 -3.49
C GLY A 60 6.78 10.35 -2.75
N MET A 61 6.19 9.34 -2.13
CA MET A 61 6.90 8.30 -1.38
C MET A 61 7.25 7.11 -2.26
N GLU A 62 8.29 6.38 -1.88
CA GLU A 62 8.65 5.11 -2.51
C GLU A 62 7.58 4.05 -2.22
N LEU A 63 7.14 3.32 -3.26
CA LEU A 63 6.30 2.15 -3.10
C LEU A 63 7.14 0.88 -2.89
N LYS A 64 7.04 0.27 -1.70
CA LYS A 64 7.66 -1.03 -1.40
C LYS A 64 6.63 -2.14 -1.44
N SER A 65 6.84 -3.12 -2.32
CA SER A 65 5.97 -4.29 -2.47
C SER A 65 6.75 -5.48 -2.99
N LEU A 66 6.29 -6.70 -2.68
CA LEU A 66 6.78 -7.93 -3.32
C LEU A 66 6.07 -8.21 -4.66
N ASP A 67 5.00 -7.48 -4.96
CA ASP A 67 4.32 -7.54 -6.25
C ASP A 67 5.10 -6.74 -7.31
N THR A 68 5.89 -7.46 -8.11
CA THR A 68 6.69 -6.87 -9.19
C THR A 68 5.86 -6.25 -10.32
N ARG A 69 4.58 -6.63 -10.49
CA ARG A 69 3.70 -5.98 -11.46
C ARG A 69 3.30 -4.60 -10.95
N LEU A 70 2.94 -4.50 -9.68
CA LEU A 70 2.59 -3.22 -9.05
C LEU A 70 3.77 -2.24 -9.10
N LEU A 71 4.98 -2.69 -8.77
CA LEU A 71 6.20 -1.86 -8.84
C LEU A 71 6.48 -1.33 -10.26
N ARG A 72 6.29 -2.17 -11.29
CA ARG A 72 6.46 -1.75 -12.68
C ARG A 72 5.46 -0.66 -13.07
N VAL A 73 4.21 -0.78 -12.63
CA VAL A 73 3.19 0.26 -12.88
C VAL A 73 3.55 1.55 -12.16
N PHE A 74 3.98 1.47 -10.90
CA PHE A 74 4.42 2.65 -10.14
C PHE A 74 5.54 3.41 -10.86
N ASN A 75 6.60 2.72 -11.27
CA ASN A 75 7.70 3.36 -11.98
C ASN A 75 7.22 4.03 -13.29
N SER A 76 6.25 3.45 -14.00
CA SER A 76 5.71 4.06 -15.22
C SER A 76 4.81 5.28 -15.01
N GLU A 77 4.27 5.48 -13.81
CA GLU A 77 3.45 6.66 -13.47
C GLU A 77 4.25 7.74 -12.73
N ALA A 78 5.42 7.39 -12.18
CA ALA A 78 6.30 8.29 -11.46
C ALA A 78 7.29 9.06 -12.35
N ASP A 79 7.45 8.62 -13.61
CA ASP A 79 8.21 9.29 -14.69
C ASP A 79 7.39 10.39 -15.38
#